data_AF-A0AAX4JCF0-F1
#
_entry.id   AF-A0AAX4JCF0-F1
#
_cell.length_a   1.000
_cell.length_b   1.000
_cell.length_c   1.000
_cell.angle_alpha   90.00
_cell.angle_beta   90.00
_cell.angle_gamma   90.00
#
_symmetry.space_group_name_H-M   'P 1'
#
loop_
_entity.id
_entity.type
_entity.pdbx_description
1 polymer ?
#
loop_
_entity_poly.entity_id
_entity_poly.type
_entity_poly.pdbx_seq_one_letter_code
_entity_poly.pdbx_strand_id
1 'polypeptide(L)'
;MQRRSRRQSSNIFHMLGKNQIVELRETFTILDENSDGSITREDLDSFTNSIGSPFSEKEMDEMMSEMGEGFSFMTFITMVGERLSATNTESEIYRAVSEFQDEDELREWLTKGEDALSNEDVDLLFKGCREDGRLNFKNLTKKMKYGEIISE
;
A
#
# COMPACT_ATOMS: atom_id res chain seq x y z
N MET A 1 2.36 36.18 -3.21
CA MET A 1 3.28 35.39 -4.05
C MET A 1 3.65 34.12 -3.29
N GLN A 2 2.96 33.01 -3.56
CA GLN A 2 3.16 31.73 -2.85
C GLN A 2 4.52 31.14 -3.20
N ARG A 3 5.30 30.84 -2.15
CA ARG A 3 6.53 30.06 -2.23
C ARG A 3 6.20 28.66 -2.72
N ARG A 4 6.67 28.30 -3.92
CA ARG A 4 6.70 26.90 -4.37
C ARG A 4 7.55 26.12 -3.37
N SER A 5 6.90 25.27 -2.58
CA SER A 5 7.55 24.37 -1.63
C SER A 5 8.55 23.49 -2.39
N ARG A 6 9.76 23.41 -1.84
CA ARG A 6 10.90 22.67 -2.37
C ARG A 6 10.52 21.18 -2.43
N ARG A 7 10.46 20.60 -3.63
CA ARG A 7 10.22 19.17 -3.86
C ARG A 7 11.08 18.33 -2.91
N GLN A 8 10.44 17.64 -2.00
CA GLN A 8 11.07 16.72 -1.05
C GLN A 8 11.30 15.36 -1.74
N SER A 9 11.90 15.38 -2.94
CA SER A 9 12.07 14.20 -3.79
C SER A 9 13.21 13.28 -3.34
N SER A 10 13.91 13.60 -2.24
CA SER A 10 15.20 13.01 -1.90
C SER A 10 15.15 11.83 -0.93
N ASN A 11 14.02 11.57 -0.25
CA ASN A 11 13.91 10.48 0.73
C ASN A 11 12.97 9.33 0.33
N ILE A 12 12.11 9.55 -0.67
CA ILE A 12 11.14 8.53 -1.13
C ILE A 12 11.87 7.33 -1.76
N PHE A 13 12.94 7.61 -2.52
CA PHE A 13 13.79 6.58 -3.12
C PHE A 13 14.57 5.72 -2.12
N HIS A 14 14.72 6.17 -0.86
CA HIS A 14 15.34 5.36 0.20
C HIS A 14 14.31 4.51 0.95
N MET A 15 13.01 4.84 0.87
CA MET A 15 11.93 4.05 1.46
C MET A 15 11.50 2.90 0.55
N LEU A 16 11.61 3.07 -0.77
CA LEU A 16 11.35 2.02 -1.75
C LEU A 16 12.60 1.16 -1.96
N GLY A 17 12.47 -0.14 -1.74
CA GLY A 17 13.53 -1.09 -2.04
C GLY A 17 13.82 -1.15 -3.54
N LYS A 18 15.05 -1.51 -3.95
CA LYS A 18 15.41 -1.63 -5.37
C LYS A 18 14.44 -2.54 -6.15
N ASN A 19 14.00 -3.64 -5.53
CA ASN A 19 13.04 -4.57 -6.14
C ASN A 19 11.67 -3.92 -6.34
N GLN A 20 11.18 -3.13 -5.37
CA GLN A 20 9.92 -2.40 -5.51
C GLN A 20 9.99 -1.33 -6.61
N ILE A 21 11.14 -0.67 -6.77
CA ILE A 21 11.33 0.30 -7.87
C ILE A 21 11.28 -0.41 -9.24
N VAL A 22 11.84 -1.63 -9.33
CA VAL A 22 11.78 -2.44 -10.56
C VAL A 22 10.35 -2.89 -10.84
N GLU A 23 9.64 -3.45 -9.86
CA GLU A 23 8.23 -3.85 -10.02
C GLU A 23 7.31 -2.67 -10.38
N LEU A 24 7.52 -1.51 -9.76
CA LEU A 24 6.76 -0.29 -10.07
C LEU A 24 7.05 0.18 -11.49
N ARG A 25 8.29 0.03 -11.97
CA ARG A 25 8.67 0.35 -13.35
C ARG A 25 8.07 -0.62 -14.35
N GLU A 26 8.05 -1.91 -14.04
CA GLU A 26 7.40 -2.93 -14.88
C GLU A 26 5.89 -2.70 -14.94
N THR A 27 5.25 -2.45 -13.79
CA THR A 27 3.83 -2.07 -13.72
C THR A 27 3.55 -0.81 -14.51
N PHE A 28 4.41 0.22 -14.41
CA PHE A 28 4.27 1.44 -15.21
C PHE A 28 4.39 1.17 -16.71
N THR A 29 5.28 0.27 -17.12
CA THR A 29 5.45 -0.10 -18.53
C THR A 29 4.26 -0.89 -19.08
N ILE A 30 3.58 -1.66 -18.22
CA ILE A 30 2.34 -2.36 -18.57
C ILE A 30 1.17 -1.38 -18.71
N LEU A 31 1.15 -0.33 -17.87
CA LEU A 31 0.14 0.73 -17.91
C LEU A 31 0.34 1.66 -19.11
N ASP A 32 1.56 2.10 -19.37
CA ASP A 32 1.94 3.02 -20.46
C ASP A 32 2.02 2.29 -21.82
N GLU A 33 0.85 1.91 -22.36
CA GLU A 33 0.73 1.08 -23.57
C GLU A 33 1.39 1.74 -24.80
N ASN A 34 1.35 3.07 -24.86
CA ASN A 34 1.96 3.85 -25.93
C ASN A 34 3.45 4.19 -25.68
N SER A 35 3.98 3.87 -24.48
CA SER A 35 5.36 4.14 -24.04
C SER A 35 5.79 5.60 -24.19
N ASP A 36 4.86 6.54 -24.03
CA ASP A 36 5.13 7.98 -24.12
C ASP A 36 5.66 8.57 -22.79
N GLY A 37 5.70 7.76 -21.74
CA GLY A 37 6.18 8.12 -20.40
C GLY A 37 5.13 8.79 -19.53
N SER A 38 3.87 8.84 -19.98
CA SER A 38 2.73 9.44 -19.28
C SER A 38 1.52 8.52 -19.36
N ILE A 39 1.06 8.03 -18.22
CA ILE A 39 -0.18 7.26 -18.16
C ILE A 39 -1.35 8.25 -18.32
N THR A 40 -2.18 8.01 -19.33
CA THR A 40 -3.39 8.77 -19.62
C THR A 40 -4.63 8.08 -19.05
N ARG A 41 -5.79 8.73 -19.17
CA ARG A 41 -7.08 8.11 -18.77
C ARG A 41 -7.33 6.81 -19.54
N GLU A 42 -6.99 6.82 -20.82
CA GLU A 42 -7.22 5.72 -21.75
C GLU A 42 -6.37 4.51 -21.37
N ASP A 43 -5.12 4.75 -20.95
CA ASP A 43 -4.21 3.72 -20.44
C ASP A 43 -4.72 3.06 -19.15
N LEU A 44 -5.23 3.85 -18.20
CA LEU A 44 -5.85 3.33 -16.97
C LEU A 44 -7.14 2.56 -17.23
N ASP A 45 -7.96 3.04 -18.17
CA ASP A 45 -9.20 2.36 -18.57
C ASP A 45 -8.88 1.02 -19.24
N SER A 46 -7.91 0.98 -20.16
CA SER A 46 -7.41 -0.25 -20.80
C SER A 46 -6.91 -1.25 -19.74
N PHE A 47 -6.09 -0.77 -18.80
CA PHE A 47 -5.54 -1.61 -17.74
C PHE A 47 -6.59 -2.15 -16.77
N THR A 48 -7.51 -1.32 -16.26
CA THR A 48 -8.54 -1.73 -15.30
C THR A 48 -9.53 -2.72 -15.92
N ASN A 49 -9.84 -2.55 -17.21
CA ASN A 49 -10.57 -3.54 -18.01
C ASN A 49 -9.76 -4.84 -18.19
N SER A 50 -8.44 -4.76 -18.38
CA SER A 50 -7.58 -5.94 -18.56
C SER A 50 -7.49 -6.83 -17.32
N ILE A 51 -7.55 -6.24 -16.11
CA ILE A 51 -7.54 -6.97 -14.83
C ILE A 51 -8.94 -7.44 -14.41
N GLY A 52 -9.97 -7.16 -15.22
CA GLY A 52 -11.35 -7.58 -14.98
C GLY A 52 -12.09 -6.79 -13.89
N SER A 53 -11.55 -5.63 -13.47
CA SER A 53 -12.14 -4.76 -12.47
C SER A 53 -12.14 -3.31 -12.97
N PRO A 54 -13.05 -2.96 -13.91
CA PRO A 54 -13.13 -1.60 -14.43
C PRO A 54 -13.47 -0.64 -13.29
N PHE A 55 -12.73 0.46 -13.20
CA PHE A 55 -13.10 1.54 -12.30
C PHE A 55 -14.33 2.27 -12.83
N SER A 56 -15.16 2.77 -11.91
CA SER A 56 -16.26 3.66 -12.29
C SER A 56 -15.72 4.99 -12.83
N GLU A 57 -16.52 5.68 -13.66
CA GLU A 57 -16.15 7.02 -14.14
C GLU A 57 -15.78 7.98 -13.00
N LYS A 58 -16.44 7.83 -11.85
CA LYS A 58 -16.18 8.62 -10.65
C LYS A 58 -14.83 8.29 -10.01
N GLU A 59 -14.49 7.02 -9.86
CA GLU A 59 -13.18 6.59 -9.34
C GLU A 59 -12.07 7.02 -10.30
N MET A 60 -12.31 6.97 -11.61
CA MET A 60 -11.37 7.43 -12.60
C MET A 60 -11.20 8.96 -12.58
N ASP A 61 -12.28 9.72 -12.44
CA ASP A 61 -12.22 11.18 -12.27
C ASP A 61 -11.51 11.57 -10.97
N GLU A 62 -11.76 10.86 -9.87
CA GLU A 62 -11.07 11.06 -8.60
C GLU A 62 -9.57 10.78 -8.74
N MET A 63 -9.18 9.66 -9.38
CA MET A 63 -7.77 9.36 -9.67
C MET A 63 -7.13 10.42 -10.56
N MET A 64 -7.75 10.80 -11.67
CA MET A 64 -7.22 11.80 -12.59
C MET A 64 -7.15 13.19 -11.94
N SER A 65 -8.11 13.54 -11.07
CA SER A 65 -8.14 14.80 -10.33
C SER A 65 -7.06 14.87 -9.24
N GLU A 66 -6.75 13.75 -8.57
CA GLU A 66 -5.63 13.68 -7.61
C GLU A 66 -4.27 13.72 -8.32
N MET A 67 -4.19 13.17 -9.54
CA MET A 67 -2.95 12.99 -10.30
C MET A 67 -2.55 14.18 -11.18
N GLY A 68 -3.49 14.99 -11.66
CA GLY A 68 -3.25 16.10 -12.58
C GLY A 68 -3.11 15.67 -14.05
N GLU A 69 -2.91 16.63 -14.96
CA GLU A 69 -2.76 16.34 -16.39
C GLU A 69 -1.47 15.55 -16.69
N GLY A 70 -1.63 14.24 -16.94
CA GLY A 70 -0.56 13.36 -17.39
C GLY A 70 0.27 12.78 -16.24
N PHE A 71 0.16 11.46 -16.06
CA PHE A 71 0.81 10.79 -14.95
C PHE A 71 2.19 10.26 -15.33
N SER A 72 3.24 11.04 -15.02
CA SER A 72 4.62 10.58 -15.20
C SER A 72 4.97 9.49 -14.19
N PHE A 73 5.91 8.60 -14.53
CA PHE A 73 6.46 7.61 -13.60
C PHE A 73 6.94 8.23 -12.28
N MET A 74 7.48 9.45 -12.33
CA MET A 74 7.90 10.19 -11.14
C MET A 74 6.71 10.59 -10.25
N THR A 75 5.57 10.92 -10.83
CA THR A 75 4.34 11.22 -10.08
C THR A 75 3.81 9.94 -9.41
N PHE A 76 3.84 8.80 -10.12
CA PHE A 76 3.48 7.48 -9.56
C PHE A 76 4.32 7.11 -8.35
N ILE A 77 5.64 7.16 -8.50
CA ILE A 77 6.57 6.85 -7.41
C ILE A 77 6.40 7.83 -6.25
N THR A 78 6.11 9.11 -6.54
CA THR A 78 5.87 10.10 -5.49
C THR A 78 4.58 9.78 -4.72
N MET A 79 3.48 9.44 -5.40
CA MET A 79 2.22 9.08 -4.74
C MET A 79 2.30 7.77 -3.96
N VAL A 80 2.86 6.73 -4.57
CA VAL A 80 3.10 5.45 -3.91
C VAL A 80 4.02 5.67 -2.71
N GLY A 81 5.06 6.47 -2.87
CA GLY A 81 5.96 6.88 -1.80
C GLY A 81 5.29 7.66 -0.68
N GLU A 82 4.40 8.60 -1.00
CA GLU A 82 3.64 9.39 -0.02
C GLU A 82 2.65 8.52 0.74
N ARG A 83 1.88 7.65 0.06
CA ARG A 83 1.00 6.68 0.71
C ARG A 83 1.79 5.68 1.57
N LEU A 84 2.93 5.17 1.09
CA LEU A 84 3.78 4.29 1.88
C LEU A 84 4.46 5.02 3.05
N SER A 85 4.79 6.31 2.91
CA SER A 85 5.31 7.11 4.02
C SER A 85 4.25 7.42 5.09
N ALA A 86 2.97 7.46 4.68
CA ALA A 86 1.84 7.60 5.59
C ALA A 86 1.53 6.30 6.36
N THR A 87 2.00 5.15 5.88
CA THR A 87 1.86 3.89 6.62
C THR A 87 2.94 3.79 7.70
N ASN A 88 2.53 3.49 8.94
CA ASN A 88 3.44 3.32 10.08
C ASN A 88 4.61 2.39 9.75
N THR A 89 5.80 2.70 10.26
CA THR A 89 6.98 1.84 10.06
C THR A 89 6.77 0.47 10.73
N GLU A 90 7.46 -0.58 10.26
CA GLU A 90 7.40 -1.91 10.91
C GLU A 90 7.68 -1.78 12.42
N SER A 91 8.62 -0.93 12.83
CA SER A 91 8.93 -0.67 14.23
C SER A 91 7.80 -0.03 15.03
N GLU A 92 7.03 0.88 14.42
CA GLU A 92 5.90 1.54 15.07
C GLU A 92 4.71 0.59 15.21
N ILE A 93 4.42 -0.18 14.15
CA ILE A 93 3.39 -1.23 14.18
C ILE A 93 3.79 -2.30 15.20
N TYR A 94 5.05 -2.73 15.20
CA TYR A 94 5.55 -3.71 16.16
C TYR A 94 5.42 -3.20 17.58
N ARG A 95 5.77 -1.93 17.83
CA ARG A 95 5.63 -1.34 19.15
C ARG A 95 4.18 -1.36 19.61
N ALA A 96 3.25 -0.91 18.77
CA ALA A 96 1.82 -0.92 19.09
C ALA A 96 1.29 -2.34 19.35
N VAL A 97 1.66 -3.30 18.50
CA VAL A 97 1.25 -4.70 18.63
C VAL A 97 1.94 -5.39 19.83
N SER A 98 3.14 -4.96 20.21
CA SER A 98 3.88 -5.50 21.36
C SER A 98 3.43 -4.94 22.71
N GLU A 99 2.58 -3.91 22.73
CA GLU A 99 1.96 -3.40 23.95
C GLU A 99 0.88 -4.37 24.49
N PHE A 100 0.32 -5.21 23.62
CA PHE A 100 -0.65 -6.24 24.00
C PHE A 100 0.06 -7.44 24.65
N GLN A 101 -0.50 -7.94 25.75
CA GLN A 101 0.11 -9.02 26.52
C GLN A 101 -0.17 -10.40 25.92
N ASP A 102 -1.31 -10.56 25.26
CA ASP A 102 -1.75 -11.81 24.68
C ASP A 102 -2.59 -11.63 23.41
N GLU A 103 -2.83 -12.75 22.73
CA GLU A 103 -3.60 -12.80 21.49
C GLU A 103 -5.07 -12.40 21.70
N ASP A 104 -5.63 -12.71 22.87
CA ASP A 104 -7.04 -12.46 23.18
C ASP A 104 -7.29 -10.95 23.38
N GLU A 105 -6.37 -10.25 24.05
CA GLU A 105 -6.40 -8.80 24.24
C GLU A 105 -6.29 -8.07 22.89
N LEU A 106 -5.39 -8.51 22.02
CA LEU A 106 -5.26 -7.96 20.67
C LEU A 106 -6.50 -8.24 19.81
N ARG A 107 -7.07 -9.45 19.90
CA ARG A 107 -8.30 -9.82 19.19
C ARG A 107 -9.48 -8.97 19.65
N GLU A 108 -9.64 -8.77 20.95
CA GLU A 108 -10.71 -7.91 21.48
C GLU A 108 -10.55 -6.48 20.96
N TRP A 109 -9.33 -5.95 20.94
CA TRP A 109 -9.08 -4.61 20.44
C TRP A 109 -9.39 -4.48 18.94
N LEU A 110 -8.97 -5.44 18.10
CA LEU A 110 -9.24 -5.44 16.66
C LEU A 110 -10.73 -5.59 16.31
N THR A 111 -11.51 -6.21 17.19
CA THR A 111 -12.95 -6.43 17.01
C THR A 111 -13.82 -5.34 17.66
N LYS A 112 -13.20 -4.32 18.27
CA LYS A 112 -13.87 -3.29 19.08
C LYS A 112 -13.49 -1.89 18.60
N GLY A 113 -14.24 -1.36 17.64
CA GLY A 113 -14.05 -0.02 17.08
C GLY A 113 -15.04 0.31 15.95
N GLU A 114 -15.02 1.54 15.44
CA GLU A 114 -15.76 1.90 14.22
C GLU A 114 -15.21 1.17 12.98
N ASP A 115 -13.91 0.88 12.97
CA ASP A 115 -13.21 0.05 11.97
C ASP A 115 -12.97 -1.39 12.48
N ALA A 116 -13.90 -1.94 13.26
CA ALA A 116 -13.77 -3.30 13.80
C ALA A 116 -13.66 -4.35 12.67
N LEU A 117 -12.65 -5.20 12.77
CA LEU A 117 -12.51 -6.37 11.92
C LEU A 117 -13.51 -7.45 12.34
N SER A 118 -13.99 -8.24 11.37
CA SER A 118 -14.75 -9.43 11.70
C SER A 118 -13.85 -10.47 12.38
N ASN A 119 -14.45 -11.38 13.15
CA ASN A 119 -13.70 -12.49 13.74
C ASN A 119 -12.99 -13.34 12.67
N GLU A 120 -13.60 -13.44 11.48
CA GLU A 120 -13.05 -14.15 10.32
C GLU A 120 -11.81 -13.42 9.77
N ASP A 121 -11.85 -12.09 9.67
CA ASP A 121 -10.71 -11.27 9.22
C ASP A 121 -9.56 -11.31 10.23
N VAL A 122 -9.85 -11.30 11.53
CA VAL A 122 -8.82 -11.45 12.57
C VAL A 122 -8.20 -12.85 12.54
N ASP A 123 -9.00 -13.89 12.32
CA ASP A 123 -8.48 -15.26 12.15
C ASP A 123 -7.59 -15.37 10.89
N LEU A 124 -7.99 -14.74 9.78
CA LEU A 124 -7.15 -14.64 8.58
C LEU A 124 -5.87 -13.87 8.85
N LEU A 125 -5.92 -12.80 9.63
CA LEU A 125 -4.76 -12.01 10.01
C LEU A 125 -3.78 -12.84 10.85
N PHE A 126 -4.25 -13.57 11.86
CA PHE A 126 -3.41 -14.39 12.74
C PHE A 126 -2.94 -15.69 12.08
N LYS A 127 -3.61 -16.15 11.01
CA LYS A 127 -3.24 -17.35 10.25
C LYS A 127 -1.81 -17.24 9.72
N GLY A 128 -0.98 -18.24 10.03
CA GLY A 128 0.42 -18.28 9.60
C GLY A 128 1.37 -17.39 10.41
N CYS A 129 0.87 -16.61 11.38
CA CYS A 129 1.70 -15.82 12.30
C CYS A 129 1.97 -16.52 13.64
N ARG A 130 1.47 -17.75 13.85
CA ARG A 130 1.71 -18.51 15.08
C ARG A 130 2.98 -19.36 14.96
N GLU A 131 3.88 -19.22 15.94
CA GLU A 131 5.12 -19.99 16.07
C GLU A 131 5.15 -20.58 17.49
N ASP A 132 5.43 -21.88 17.62
CA ASP A 132 5.42 -22.61 18.90
C ASP A 132 4.12 -22.45 19.72
N GLY A 133 2.98 -22.32 19.04
CA GLY A 133 1.66 -22.20 19.69
C GLY A 133 1.37 -20.82 20.28
N ARG A 134 2.20 -19.80 20.00
CA ARG A 134 1.95 -18.40 20.37
C ARG A 134 1.98 -17.50 19.13
N LEU A 135 1.24 -16.40 19.19
CA LEU A 135 1.24 -15.39 18.14
C LEU A 135 2.61 -14.68 18.10
N ASN A 136 3.30 -14.78 16.96
CA ASN A 136 4.54 -14.07 16.73
C ASN A 136 4.22 -12.66 16.23
N PHE A 137 4.31 -11.67 17.13
CA PHE A 137 4.04 -10.27 16.83
C PHE A 137 4.93 -9.69 15.73
N LYS A 138 6.14 -10.21 15.55
CA LYS A 138 7.04 -9.79 14.46
C LYS A 138 6.52 -10.25 13.10
N ASN A 139 6.03 -11.48 13.00
CA ASN A 139 5.42 -12.00 11.78
C ASN A 139 4.08 -11.30 11.51
N LEU A 140 3.29 -11.04 12.55
CA LEU A 140 2.05 -10.27 12.45
C LEU A 140 2.31 -8.85 11.95
N THR A 141 3.30 -8.16 12.50
CA THR A 141 3.69 -6.81 12.07
C THR A 141 4.06 -6.78 10.59
N LYS A 142 4.85 -7.76 10.14
CA LYS A 142 5.21 -7.88 8.72
C LYS A 142 3.98 -8.12 7.86
N LYS A 143 3.06 -8.96 8.30
CA LYS A 143 1.81 -9.24 7.60
C LYS A 143 0.88 -8.02 7.54
N MET A 144 0.82 -7.24 8.62
CA MET A 144 0.06 -5.97 8.64
C MET A 144 0.71 -4.90 7.77
N LYS A 145 2.05 -4.85 7.69
CA LYS A 145 2.78 -3.85 6.90
C LYS A 145 2.82 -4.17 5.41
N TYR A 146 3.01 -5.44 5.06
CA TYR A 146 3.29 -5.89 3.69
C TYR A 146 2.16 -6.75 3.09
N GLY A 147 1.10 -7.05 3.84
CA GLY A 147 0.04 -7.98 3.44
C GLY A 147 0.43 -9.44 3.61
N GLU A 148 -0.37 -10.36 3.05
CA GLU A 148 0.02 -11.77 2.94
C GLU A 148 1.30 -11.86 2.11
N ILE A 149 2.44 -11.97 2.77
CA ILE A 149 3.69 -12.31 2.09
C ILE A 149 3.50 -13.77 1.69
N ILE A 150 3.03 -13.99 0.45
CA ILE A 150 3.16 -15.26 -0.25
C ILE A 150 4.66 -15.50 -0.35
N SER A 151 5.22 -16.06 0.71
CA SER A 151 6.56 -16.64 0.66
C SER A 151 6.36 -18.00 0.03
N GLU A 152 6.68 -18.10 -1.26
CA GLU A 152 7.05 -19.38 -1.88
C GLU A 152 8.17 -20.06 -1.08
#